data_AF-Q7YW41-F1
#
_entry.id   AF-Q7YW41-F1
#
_cell.length_a   1.000
_cell.length_b   1.000
_cell.length_c   1.000
_cell.angle_alpha   90.00
_cell.angle_beta   90.00
_cell.angle_gamma   90.00
#
_symmetry.space_group_name_H-M   'P 1'
#
loop_
_entity.id
_entity.type
_entity.pdbx_description
1 polymer ?
#
loop_
_entity_poly.entity_id
_entity_poly.type
_entity_poly.pdbx_seq_one_letter_code
_entity_poly.pdbx_strand_id
1 'polypeptide(L)'
;TIFAYGTSGSGKTFTMQGDRKSEGITQLICKKLFERIQEVQEHKQFKVKFSYVEIYNEQIRDLIQQGYSSNTKKQTQNLELREDPVKGTILANVTEVQIANCEQIQNLIDFGNKNRTVDATTLNSLSSRSHAVVQIHIQYKDINQGIYESTQFSTLTLVDLAGSEKSGVSSNQ
;
A
#
# COMPACT_ATOMS: atom_id res chain seq x y z
N THR A 1 0.98 -8.57 -8.60
CA THR A 1 1.88 -8.00 -7.58
C THR A 1 3.15 -7.51 -8.23
N ILE A 2 3.70 -6.39 -7.78
CA ILE A 2 4.95 -5.79 -8.26
C ILE A 2 5.88 -5.57 -7.06
N PHE A 3 7.15 -5.97 -7.20
CA PHE A 3 8.17 -5.79 -6.18
C PHE A 3 9.32 -4.96 -6.74
N ALA A 4 9.81 -3.99 -5.96
CA ALA A 4 11.13 -3.41 -6.14
C ALA A 4 12.11 -4.08 -5.16
N TYR A 5 13.19 -4.64 -5.70
CA TYR A 5 14.20 -5.40 -4.96
C TYR A 5 15.61 -4.94 -5.32
N GLY A 6 16.52 -4.98 -4.36
CA GLY A 6 17.90 -4.50 -4.50
C GLY A 6 18.47 -3.98 -3.18
N THR A 7 19.76 -3.65 -3.19
CA THR A 7 20.45 -3.10 -2.01
C THR A 7 19.97 -1.69 -1.67
N SER A 8 20.22 -1.21 -0.46
CA SER A 8 20.00 0.19 -0.10
C SER A 8 20.73 1.14 -1.07
N GLY A 9 20.02 2.19 -1.50
CA GLY A 9 20.53 3.12 -2.51
C GLY A 9 20.37 2.68 -3.96
N SER A 10 19.90 1.46 -4.25
CA SER A 10 19.73 0.98 -5.64
C SER A 10 18.53 1.58 -6.40
N GLY A 11 17.82 2.53 -5.78
CA GLY A 11 16.68 3.23 -6.41
C GLY A 11 15.31 2.59 -6.22
N LYS A 12 15.12 1.57 -5.36
CA LYS A 12 13.82 0.91 -5.14
C LYS A 12 12.67 1.88 -4.84
N THR A 13 12.84 2.70 -3.79
CA THR A 13 11.84 3.69 -3.39
C THR A 13 11.63 4.74 -4.49
N PHE A 14 12.69 5.15 -5.18
CA PHE A 14 12.58 6.07 -6.33
C PHE A 14 11.75 5.45 -7.46
N THR A 15 11.95 4.19 -7.80
CA THR A 15 11.13 3.49 -8.80
C THR A 15 9.67 3.36 -8.35
N MET A 16 9.43 3.01 -7.08
CA MET A 16 8.07 2.76 -6.58
C MET A 16 7.27 4.04 -6.36
N GLN A 17 7.88 5.07 -5.78
CA GLN A 17 7.21 6.28 -5.32
C GLN A 17 7.60 7.53 -6.11
N GLY A 18 8.78 7.56 -6.72
CA GLY A 18 9.30 8.72 -7.41
C GLY A 18 9.91 9.75 -6.46
N ASP A 19 9.99 11.00 -6.92
CA ASP A 19 10.38 12.17 -6.15
C ASP A 19 9.51 13.39 -6.56
N ARG A 20 9.92 14.61 -6.17
CA ARG A 20 9.18 15.84 -6.51
C ARG A 20 9.16 16.17 -8.01
N LYS A 21 10.05 15.59 -8.81
CA LYS A 21 10.24 15.88 -10.23
C LYS A 21 9.82 14.72 -11.12
N SER A 22 9.77 13.51 -10.60
CA SER A 22 9.55 12.28 -11.37
C SER A 22 8.56 11.37 -10.65
N GLU A 23 7.54 10.95 -11.38
CA GLU A 23 6.50 10.08 -10.84
C GLU A 23 6.99 8.63 -10.75
N GLY A 24 6.72 7.99 -9.61
CA GLY A 24 7.00 6.55 -9.45
C GLY A 24 5.92 5.67 -10.08
N ILE A 25 6.20 4.37 -10.15
CA ILE A 25 5.27 3.34 -10.64
C ILE A 25 3.92 3.41 -9.96
N THR A 26 3.87 3.68 -8.64
CA THR A 26 2.60 3.75 -7.91
C THR A 26 1.70 4.84 -8.47
N GLN A 27 2.23 6.04 -8.71
CA GLN A 27 1.47 7.17 -9.23
C GLN A 27 1.03 6.93 -10.68
N LEU A 28 1.93 6.40 -11.51
CA LEU A 28 1.65 6.08 -12.91
C LEU A 28 0.54 5.02 -13.04
N ILE A 29 0.58 3.96 -12.23
CA ILE A 29 -0.46 2.94 -12.22
C ILE A 29 -1.79 3.52 -11.74
N CYS A 30 -1.78 4.36 -10.71
CA CYS A 30 -3.00 4.98 -10.19
C CYS A 30 -3.69 5.84 -11.26
N LYS A 31 -2.94 6.65 -12.01
CA LYS A 31 -3.49 7.42 -13.14
C LYS A 31 -4.12 6.48 -14.18
N LYS A 32 -3.38 5.48 -14.64
CA LYS A 32 -3.86 4.52 -15.65
C LYS A 32 -5.07 3.71 -15.18
N LEU A 33 -5.13 3.36 -13.89
CA LEU A 33 -6.27 2.67 -13.30
C LEU A 33 -7.52 3.52 -13.38
N PHE A 34 -7.47 4.78 -12.95
CA PHE A 34 -8.65 5.65 -12.95
C PHE A 34 -9.05 6.09 -14.35
N GLU A 35 -8.11 6.31 -15.27
CA GLU A 35 -8.40 6.46 -16.70
C GLU A 35 -9.20 5.26 -17.22
N ARG A 36 -8.73 4.03 -16.92
CA ARG A 36 -9.41 2.81 -17.37
C ARG A 36 -10.78 2.61 -16.74
N ILE A 37 -10.96 2.98 -15.47
CA ILE A 37 -12.25 2.95 -14.80
C ILE A 37 -13.24 3.89 -15.50
N GLN A 38 -12.81 5.12 -15.82
CA GLN A 38 -13.66 6.10 -16.50
C GLN A 38 -14.09 5.62 -17.90
N GLU A 39 -13.22 4.95 -18.64
CA GLU A 39 -13.54 4.40 -19.98
C GLU A 39 -14.65 3.34 -19.96
N VAL A 40 -14.83 2.62 -18.85
CA VAL A 40 -15.76 1.46 -18.78
C VAL A 40 -16.87 1.64 -17.75
N GLN A 41 -16.96 2.80 -17.10
CA GLN A 41 -17.93 3.07 -16.04
C GLN A 41 -19.40 3.01 -16.51
N GLU A 42 -19.65 3.19 -17.82
CA GLU A 42 -21.00 3.03 -18.40
C GLU A 42 -21.52 1.59 -18.35
N HIS A 43 -20.61 0.61 -18.24
CA HIS A 43 -20.95 -0.81 -18.24
C HIS A 43 -20.61 -1.51 -16.92
N LYS A 44 -19.79 -0.87 -16.07
CA LYS A 44 -19.26 -1.45 -14.84
C LYS A 44 -19.34 -0.48 -13.68
N GLN A 45 -19.78 -0.97 -12.54
CA GLN A 45 -19.67 -0.26 -11.26
C GLN A 45 -18.41 -0.69 -10.53
N PHE A 46 -17.67 0.29 -9.98
CA PHE A 46 -16.43 0.05 -9.25
C PHE A 46 -16.52 0.55 -7.83
N LYS A 47 -15.87 -0.18 -6.92
CA LYS A 47 -15.50 0.29 -5.59
C LYS A 47 -14.00 0.05 -5.42
N VAL A 48 -13.26 1.13 -5.27
CA VAL A 48 -11.81 1.08 -5.10
C VAL A 48 -11.48 1.46 -3.66
N LYS A 49 -10.67 0.65 -3.00
CA LYS A 49 -10.12 0.92 -1.68
C LYS A 49 -8.60 0.87 -1.69
N PHE A 50 -7.99 1.62 -0.78
CA PHE A 50 -6.55 1.72 -0.61
C PHE A 50 -6.16 1.34 0.81
N SER A 51 -5.08 0.58 0.95
CA SER A 51 -4.39 0.34 2.22
C SER A 51 -2.88 0.51 2.02
N TYR A 52 -2.20 0.92 3.10
CA TYR A 52 -0.75 1.11 3.08
C TYR A 52 -0.17 0.71 4.44
N VAL A 53 0.70 -0.30 4.41
CA VAL A 53 1.32 -0.86 5.61
C VAL A 53 2.84 -0.90 5.49
N GLU A 54 3.48 -0.86 6.65
CA GLU A 54 4.90 -1.14 6.81
C GLU A 54 5.08 -2.50 7.47
N ILE A 55 6.08 -3.26 7.03
CA ILE A 55 6.55 -4.46 7.71
C ILE A 55 7.98 -4.19 8.18
N TYR A 56 8.18 -4.20 9.50
CA TYR A 56 9.47 -3.99 10.14
C TYR A 56 9.64 -4.97 11.29
N ASN A 57 10.71 -5.77 11.26
CA ASN A 57 11.01 -6.76 12.30
C ASN A 57 9.81 -7.68 12.61
N GLU A 58 9.19 -8.25 11.57
CA GLU A 58 7.99 -9.09 11.65
C GLU A 58 6.75 -8.40 12.27
N GLN A 59 6.78 -7.08 12.45
CA GLN A 59 5.64 -6.28 12.88
C GLN A 59 5.03 -5.57 11.68
N ILE A 60 3.73 -5.72 11.50
CA ILE A 60 2.93 -5.08 10.46
C ILE A 60 2.24 -3.87 11.06
N ARG A 61 2.50 -2.68 10.51
CA ARG A 61 1.93 -1.42 10.99
C ARG A 61 1.11 -0.75 9.91
N ASP A 62 -0.05 -0.24 10.30
CA ASP A 62 -0.87 0.58 9.44
C ASP A 62 -0.31 2.00 9.34
N LEU A 63 0.10 2.41 8.13
CA LEU A 63 0.68 3.74 7.92
C LEU A 63 -0.36 4.85 7.75
N ILE A 64 -1.64 4.52 7.56
CA ILE A 64 -2.71 5.50 7.30
C ILE A 64 -3.76 5.57 8.42
N GLN A 65 -3.71 4.69 9.43
CA GLN A 65 -4.66 4.62 10.53
C GLN A 65 -4.94 5.97 11.22
N GLN A 66 -3.90 6.75 11.51
CA GLN A 66 -4.05 8.01 12.26
C GLN A 66 -4.82 9.10 11.49
N GLY A 67 -4.87 9.02 10.16
CA GLY A 67 -5.60 9.97 9.33
C GLY A 67 -7.12 9.72 9.30
N TYR A 68 -7.56 8.52 9.68
CA TYR A 68 -8.95 8.06 9.51
C TYR A 68 -9.57 7.49 10.79
N SER A 69 -8.81 7.36 11.88
CA SER A 69 -9.36 6.99 13.18
C SER A 69 -9.71 8.23 13.99
N SER A 70 -11.00 8.40 14.31
CA SER A 70 -11.52 9.45 15.20
C SER A 70 -11.02 9.37 16.65
N ASN A 71 -10.32 8.28 17.01
CA ASN A 71 -9.62 8.15 18.28
C ASN A 71 -8.12 8.40 18.07
N THR A 72 -7.71 9.63 18.32
CA THR A 72 -6.33 10.19 18.26
C THR A 72 -5.29 9.51 19.15
N LYS A 73 -5.59 8.33 19.73
CA LYS A 73 -4.72 7.59 20.67
C LYS A 73 -4.75 6.07 20.51
N LYS A 74 -5.22 5.51 19.38
CA LYS A 74 -4.90 4.10 19.12
C LYS A 74 -3.40 4.02 18.87
N GLN A 75 -2.67 3.43 19.82
CA GLN A 75 -1.31 2.95 19.57
C GLN A 75 -1.35 2.12 18.30
N THR A 76 -0.38 2.31 17.41
CA THR A 76 -0.16 1.49 16.22
C THR A 76 0.00 0.04 16.68
N GLN A 77 -1.09 -0.72 16.61
CA GLN A 77 -1.11 -2.13 16.97
C GLN A 77 -0.51 -2.93 15.82
N ASN A 78 0.25 -3.98 16.15
CA ASN A 78 0.69 -4.96 15.17
C ASN A 78 -0.55 -5.58 14.50
N LEU A 79 -0.65 -5.47 13.18
CA LEU A 79 -1.73 -6.08 12.42
C LEU A 79 -1.50 -7.58 12.31
N GLU A 80 -2.58 -8.35 12.36
CA GLU A 80 -2.56 -9.82 12.27
C GLU A 80 -3.05 -10.28 10.90
N LEU A 81 -2.46 -11.37 10.39
CA LEU A 81 -2.99 -12.06 9.22
C LEU A 81 -4.15 -12.97 9.61
N ARG A 82 -5.18 -13.03 8.76
CA ARG A 82 -6.34 -13.93 8.90
C ARG A 82 -6.70 -14.55 7.56
N GLU A 83 -7.39 -15.68 7.59
CA GLU A 83 -7.94 -16.32 6.39
C GLU A 83 -9.36 -15.83 6.12
N ASP A 84 -9.63 -15.40 4.90
CA ASP A 84 -10.95 -15.09 4.37
C ASP A 84 -11.34 -16.16 3.33
N PRO A 85 -12.54 -16.76 3.41
CA PRO A 85 -12.96 -17.84 2.50
C PRO A 85 -12.97 -17.47 1.00
N VAL A 86 -13.05 -16.19 0.67
CA VAL A 86 -13.15 -15.68 -0.71
C VAL A 86 -11.86 -14.99 -1.13
N LYS A 87 -11.23 -14.23 -0.23
CA LYS A 87 -10.07 -13.40 -0.52
C LYS A 87 -8.73 -14.05 -0.16
N GLY A 88 -8.76 -15.20 0.52
CA GLY A 88 -7.57 -15.86 1.06
C GLY A 88 -7.00 -15.09 2.26
N THR A 89 -5.68 -15.07 2.41
CA THR A 89 -5.03 -14.37 3.52
C THR A 89 -5.22 -12.85 3.43
N ILE A 90 -5.80 -12.25 4.47
CA ILE A 90 -6.07 -10.82 4.63
C ILE A 90 -5.42 -10.25 5.89
N LEU A 91 -5.21 -8.93 5.92
CA LEU A 91 -4.80 -8.22 7.14
C LEU A 91 -6.04 -7.83 7.95
N ALA A 92 -6.11 -8.31 9.18
CA ALA A 92 -7.18 -7.94 10.09
C ALA A 92 -6.99 -6.52 10.61
N ASN A 93 -8.07 -5.76 10.66
CA ASN A 93 -8.11 -4.39 11.18
C ASN A 93 -7.22 -3.38 10.44
N VAL A 94 -6.73 -3.72 9.24
CA VAL A 94 -6.08 -2.72 8.37
C VAL A 94 -7.10 -1.65 8.00
N THR A 95 -6.67 -0.39 7.99
CA THR A 95 -7.47 0.72 7.50
C THR A 95 -7.55 0.62 5.99
N GLU A 96 -8.76 0.47 5.47
CA GLU A 96 -9.03 0.56 4.03
C GLU A 96 -9.83 1.84 3.74
N VAL A 97 -9.25 2.75 2.97
CA VAL A 97 -9.89 4.03 2.61
C VAL A 97 -10.51 3.90 1.22
N GLN A 98 -11.79 4.23 1.07
CA GLN A 98 -12.41 4.31 -0.24
C GLN A 98 -11.86 5.52 -1.01
N ILE A 99 -11.45 5.29 -2.25
CA ILE A 99 -10.77 6.27 -3.10
C ILE A 99 -11.54 6.45 -4.41
N ALA A 100 -11.60 7.68 -4.89
CA ALA A 100 -12.34 8.08 -6.09
C ALA A 100 -11.43 8.61 -7.20
N ASN A 101 -10.17 8.96 -6.89
CA ASN A 101 -9.23 9.48 -7.86
C ASN A 101 -7.76 9.23 -7.46
N CYS A 102 -6.85 9.48 -8.39
CA CYS A 102 -5.41 9.31 -8.18
C CYS A 102 -4.82 10.30 -7.14
N GLU A 103 -5.37 11.51 -7.03
CA GLU A 103 -4.89 12.53 -6.08
C GLU A 103 -5.06 12.07 -4.63
N GLN A 104 -6.19 11.44 -4.30
CA GLN A 104 -6.43 10.87 -2.97
C GLN A 104 -5.39 9.79 -2.62
N ILE A 105 -4.99 8.96 -3.58
CA ILE A 105 -3.93 7.98 -3.36
C ILE A 105 -2.59 8.67 -3.09
N GLN A 106 -2.25 9.70 -3.85
CA GLN A 106 -1.00 10.45 -3.65
C GLN A 106 -0.95 11.06 -2.25
N ASN A 107 -2.03 11.69 -1.80
CA ASN A 107 -2.15 12.24 -0.46
C ASN A 107 -2.00 11.17 0.64
N LEU A 108 -2.56 9.97 0.43
CA LEU A 108 -2.42 8.84 1.35
C LEU A 108 -0.99 8.28 1.40
N ILE A 109 -0.31 8.21 0.25
CA ILE A 109 1.09 7.79 0.18
C ILE A 109 1.97 8.80 0.92
N ASP A 110 1.78 10.10 0.68
CA ASP A 110 2.54 11.15 1.35
C ASP A 110 2.31 11.15 2.87
N PHE A 111 1.06 10.93 3.30
CA PHE A 111 0.71 10.77 4.71
C PHE A 111 1.40 9.54 5.32
N GLY A 112 1.29 8.38 4.67
CA GLY A 112 1.91 7.15 5.14
C GLY A 112 3.43 7.23 5.20
N ASN A 113 4.06 7.88 4.22
CA ASN A 113 5.51 8.12 4.20
C ASN A 113 5.97 9.04 5.34
N LYS A 114 5.17 10.06 5.69
CA LYS A 114 5.46 10.91 6.86
C LYS A 114 5.39 10.09 8.15
N ASN A 115 4.35 9.28 8.33
CA ASN A 115 4.20 8.42 9.51
C ASN A 115 5.35 7.42 9.63
N ARG A 116 5.75 6.83 8.49
CA ARG A 116 6.93 5.97 8.38
C ARG A 116 8.22 6.69 8.82
N THR A 117 8.37 7.98 8.50
CA THR A 117 9.57 8.76 8.84
C THR A 117 9.59 9.25 10.29
N VAL A 118 8.44 9.60 10.88
CA VAL A 118 8.35 10.11 12.26
C VAL A 118 8.82 9.06 13.27
N ASP A 119 8.47 7.79 13.04
CA ASP A 119 8.93 6.65 13.85
C ASP A 119 10.45 6.40 13.73
N ALA A 120 11.11 6.92 12.69
CA ALA A 120 12.53 6.70 12.40
C ALA A 120 13.48 7.66 13.14
N THR A 121 12.99 8.55 14.00
CA THR A 121 13.81 9.49 14.79
C THR A 121 14.84 8.82 15.72
N THR A 122 14.88 7.49 15.78
CA THR A 122 15.95 6.66 16.35
C THR A 122 16.98 6.25 15.29
N LEU A 123 17.94 7.14 14.96
CA LEU A 123 19.27 6.93 14.36
C LEU A 123 19.46 5.98 13.13
N ASN A 124 18.42 5.35 12.58
CA ASN A 124 18.50 4.36 11.50
C ASN A 124 17.65 4.81 10.31
N SER A 125 18.18 4.72 9.08
CA SER A 125 17.38 4.97 7.87
C SER A 125 16.33 3.87 7.69
N LEU A 126 15.10 4.09 8.17
CA LEU A 126 14.05 3.07 8.25
C LEU A 126 13.73 2.43 6.88
N SER A 127 13.84 3.18 5.78
CA SER A 127 13.61 2.65 4.42
C SER A 127 14.58 1.53 4.00
N SER A 128 15.75 1.42 4.63
CA SER A 128 16.69 0.33 4.38
C SER A 128 16.29 -0.98 5.06
N ARG A 129 15.49 -0.93 6.13
CA ARG A 129 15.22 -2.07 7.02
C ARG A 129 13.75 -2.47 7.12
N SER A 130 12.86 -1.76 6.45
CA SER A 130 11.42 -2.02 6.45
C SER A 130 10.89 -2.18 5.03
N HIS A 131 9.88 -3.01 4.87
CA HIS A 131 9.15 -3.15 3.62
C HIS A 131 7.93 -2.24 3.64
N ALA A 132 7.70 -1.51 2.55
CA ALA A 132 6.47 -0.76 2.33
C ALA A 132 5.56 -1.53 1.37
N VAL A 133 4.29 -1.72 1.75
CA VAL A 133 3.31 -2.46 0.98
C VAL A 133 2.08 -1.61 0.77
N VAL A 134 1.88 -1.16 -0.47
CA VAL A 134 0.65 -0.50 -0.92
C VAL A 134 -0.27 -1.54 -1.55
N GLN A 135 -1.54 -1.55 -1.16
CA GLN A 135 -2.56 -2.37 -1.81
C GLN A 135 -3.71 -1.50 -2.31
N ILE A 136 -4.14 -1.78 -3.54
CA ILE A 136 -5.33 -1.19 -4.15
C ILE A 136 -6.31 -2.34 -4.39
N HIS A 137 -7.39 -2.35 -3.62
CA HIS A 137 -8.47 -3.33 -3.72
C HIS A 137 -9.54 -2.80 -4.65
N ILE A 138 -9.83 -3.54 -5.71
CA ILE A 138 -10.79 -3.19 -6.74
C ILE A 138 -11.91 -4.22 -6.68
N GLN A 139 -13.10 -3.76 -6.37
CA GLN A 139 -14.33 -4.52 -6.51
C GLN A 139 -15.08 -3.96 -7.71
N TYR A 140 -15.56 -4.82 -8.61
CA TYR A 140 -16.38 -4.37 -9.73
C TYR A 140 -17.47 -5.36 -10.11
N LYS A 141 -18.52 -4.87 -10.76
CA LYS A 141 -19.64 -5.66 -11.29
C LYS A 141 -20.20 -5.05 -12.56
N ASP A 142 -20.69 -5.89 -13.47
CA ASP A 142 -21.29 -5.46 -14.74
C ASP A 142 -22.74 -4.99 -14.53
N ILE A 143 -23.06 -3.79 -15.00
CA ILE A 143 -24.38 -3.15 -14.82
C ILE A 143 -25.50 -3.89 -15.58
N ASN A 144 -25.15 -4.57 -16.68
CA ASN A 144 -26.11 -5.11 -17.66
C ASN A 144 -26.41 -6.62 -17.50
N GLN A 145 -25.92 -7.30 -16.47
CA GLN A 145 -26.04 -8.76 -16.34
C GLN A 145 -27.29 -9.27 -15.56
N GLY A 146 -28.18 -8.38 -15.12
CA GLY A 146 -29.44 -8.80 -14.47
C GLY A 146 -29.22 -9.71 -13.27
N ILE A 147 -29.90 -10.87 -13.23
CA ILE A 147 -29.89 -11.82 -12.09
C ILE A 147 -28.54 -12.59 -11.96
N TYR A 148 -27.69 -12.57 -12.99
CA TYR A 148 -26.40 -13.27 -13.01
C TYR A 148 -25.20 -12.38 -12.61
N GLU A 149 -25.44 -11.29 -11.87
CA GLU A 149 -24.42 -10.32 -11.51
C GLU A 149 -23.38 -10.92 -10.52
N SER A 150 -22.23 -11.36 -11.05
CA SER A 150 -21.10 -11.78 -10.21
C SER A 150 -20.23 -10.58 -9.84
N THR A 151 -20.06 -10.34 -8.54
CA THR A 151 -19.11 -9.34 -8.06
C THR A 151 -17.70 -9.90 -8.17
N GLN A 152 -16.83 -9.18 -8.86
CA GLN A 152 -15.44 -9.53 -9.04
C GLN A 152 -14.56 -8.74 -8.05
N PHE A 153 -13.53 -9.39 -7.55
CA PHE A 153 -12.55 -8.81 -6.63
C PHE A 153 -11.15 -8.96 -7.21
N SER A 154 -10.36 -7.89 -7.16
CA SER A 154 -8.97 -7.88 -7.58
C SER A 154 -8.16 -7.04 -6.59
N THR A 155 -6.92 -7.45 -6.33
CA THR A 155 -5.99 -6.69 -5.50
C THR A 155 -4.70 -6.46 -6.27
N LEU A 156 -4.36 -5.20 -6.48
CA LEU A 156 -3.03 -4.80 -6.93
C LEU A 156 -2.17 -4.56 -5.69
N THR A 157 -1.02 -5.22 -5.62
CA THR A 157 -0.05 -5.05 -4.53
C THR A 157 1.28 -4.57 -5.08
N LEU A 158 1.77 -3.47 -4.51
CA LEU A 158 2.98 -2.74 -4.87
C LEU A 158 3.91 -2.73 -3.66
N VAL A 159 5.08 -3.34 -3.78
CA VAL A 159 5.98 -3.59 -2.66
C VAL A 159 7.34 -2.94 -2.90
N ASP A 160 7.74 -2.05 -2.00
CA ASP A 160 9.12 -1.54 -1.87
C ASP A 160 9.81 -2.33 -0.75
N LEU A 161 10.69 -3.26 -1.13
CA LEU A 161 11.33 -4.12 -0.14
C LEU A 161 12.46 -3.39 0.60
N ALA A 162 12.78 -3.84 1.81
CA ALA A 162 14.00 -3.47 2.50
C ALA A 162 15.26 -3.75 1.65
N GLY A 163 16.38 -3.13 2.01
CA GLY A 163 17.68 -3.38 1.40
C GLY A 163 18.07 -4.85 1.52
N SER A 164 18.51 -5.44 0.40
CA SER A 164 18.94 -6.84 0.35
C SER A 164 20.39 -7.06 0.80
N GLU A 165 21.11 -6.00 1.18
CA GLU A 165 22.46 -6.12 1.70
C GLU A 165 22.49 -7.05 2.92
N LYS A 166 23.51 -7.91 2.97
CA LYS A 166 23.78 -8.71 4.16
C LYS A 166 24.15 -7.73 5.27
N SER A 167 23.37 -7.68 6.34
CA SER A 167 23.82 -7.07 7.59
C SER A 167 25.14 -7.76 7.94
N GLY A 168 26.24 -7.02 7.86
CA GLY A 168 27.54 -7.54 8.26
C GLY A 168 27.39 -8.14 9.66
N VAL A 169 27.91 -9.35 9.84
CA VAL A 169 28.06 -9.97 11.16
C VAL A 169 28.59 -8.89 12.09
N SER A 170 27.79 -8.48 13.07
CA SER A 170 28.27 -7.65 14.16
C SER A 170 29.34 -8.47 14.84
N SER A 171 30.60 -8.18 14.54
CA SER A 171 31.75 -8.70 15.27
C SER A 171 31.67 -8.18 16.70
N ASN A 172 30.99 -8.93 17.56
CA ASN A 172 31.22 -8.90 18.99
C ASN A 172 32.63 -9.47 19.21
N GLN A 173 33.61 -8.57 19.26
CA GLN A 173 34.87 -8.81 19.96
C GLN A 173 34.72 -8.34 21.40
#